data_AF-A0A0J8U2J0-F1
#
_entry.id   AF-A0A0J8U2J0-F1
#
_cell.length_a   1.000
_cell.length_b   1.000
_cell.length_c   1.000
_cell.angle_alpha   90.00
_cell.angle_beta   90.00
_cell.angle_gamma   90.00
#
_symmetry.space_group_name_H-M   'P 1'
#
loop_
_entity.id
_entity.type
_entity.pdbx_description
1 polymer ?
#
loop_
_entity_poly.entity_id
_entity_poly.type
_entity_poly.pdbx_seq_one_letter_code
_entity_poly.pdbx_strand_id
1 'polypeptide(L)'
;MSGSFDNSLFTIHPRQTHSYTGAQLNNGVEENGKPSPWKKHSRIRIDGLNIDHLNRGVEGPFSWIHEGNVDIVADIMFPAENDESLAKVMADFYDRLEATVTSNRYQSLAESLPTNVEDGTANLLSAASKNDKRFVVTDLRIHLNNVRAVVPLFTRDLSYINNALIRPIVAYINSKRTFIPIQCRLVKRVSDFDGSWTIFDSGLMDDLSAETYEAFARDVVDEQARKRRLKKVGLWSLQLAAQAIFMGMAGNIA
;
A
#
# COMPACT_ATOMS: atom_id res chain seq x y z
N MET A 1 -16.13 9.44 16.89
CA MET A 1 -15.88 10.87 16.67
C MET A 1 -16.06 11.17 15.20
N SER A 2 -16.66 12.30 14.85
CA SER A 2 -16.80 12.76 13.47
C SER A 2 -16.59 14.26 13.41
N GLY A 3 -16.16 14.76 12.26
CA GLY A 3 -15.93 16.19 12.04
C GLY A 3 -15.66 16.48 10.57
N SER A 4 -15.24 17.70 10.30
CA SER A 4 -14.82 18.14 8.98
C SER A 4 -13.50 18.89 9.06
N PHE A 5 -12.64 18.69 8.08
CA PHE A 5 -11.39 19.42 7.90
C PHE A 5 -11.28 19.83 6.43
N ASP A 6 -11.12 21.12 6.14
CA ASP A 6 -11.02 21.63 4.76
C ASP A 6 -12.09 21.09 3.81
N ASN A 7 -13.36 21.16 4.24
CA ASN A 7 -14.53 20.63 3.54
C ASN A 7 -14.52 19.11 3.28
N SER A 8 -13.53 18.38 3.78
CA SER A 8 -13.49 16.93 3.82
C SER A 8 -14.10 16.41 5.11
N LEU A 9 -14.95 15.40 5.02
CA LEU A 9 -15.56 14.75 6.18
C LEU A 9 -14.63 13.68 6.72
N PHE A 10 -14.48 13.61 8.04
CA PHE A 10 -13.77 12.50 8.67
C PHE A 10 -14.59 11.84 9.77
N THR A 11 -14.37 10.55 9.94
CA THR A 11 -14.96 9.75 11.02
C THR A 11 -13.92 8.81 11.62
N ILE A 12 -13.98 8.64 12.93
CA ILE A 12 -13.14 7.74 13.71
C ILE A 12 -14.07 6.91 14.58
N HIS A 13 -14.05 5.60 14.38
CA HIS A 13 -14.89 4.65 15.11
C HIS A 13 -14.16 3.32 15.29
N PRO A 14 -14.45 2.54 16.34
CA PRO A 14 -14.00 1.15 16.39
C PRO A 14 -14.44 0.39 15.14
N ARG A 15 -13.58 -0.47 14.60
CA ARG A 15 -13.93 -1.26 13.41
C ARG A 15 -15.07 -2.22 13.78
N GLN A 16 -16.25 -2.01 13.21
CA GLN A 16 -17.37 -2.94 13.35
C GLN A 16 -17.14 -4.13 12.42
N THR A 17 -17.01 -5.33 12.98
CA THR A 17 -17.05 -6.58 12.21
C THR A 17 -18.50 -7.06 12.17
N HIS A 18 -19.15 -6.98 11.00
CA HIS A 18 -20.46 -7.60 10.84
C HIS A 18 -20.30 -9.13 11.02
N SER A 19 -21.05 -9.68 11.97
CA SER A 19 -20.93 -11.07 12.39
C SER A 19 -21.46 -12.04 11.31
N TYR A 20 -20.54 -12.74 10.66
CA TYR A 20 -20.70 -14.15 10.25
C TYR A 20 -19.35 -14.88 10.12
N THR A 21 -18.22 -14.16 9.96
CA THR A 21 -16.88 -14.79 9.84
C THR A 21 -15.72 -13.93 10.39
N GLY A 22 -16.00 -12.90 11.19
CA GLY A 22 -14.99 -12.00 11.75
C GLY A 22 -14.85 -12.17 13.25
N ALA A 23 -13.67 -12.58 13.73
CA ALA A 23 -13.34 -12.72 15.14
C ALA A 23 -13.87 -11.55 15.97
N GLN A 24 -14.69 -11.84 16.99
CA GLN A 24 -15.15 -10.83 17.93
C GLN A 24 -13.99 -10.43 18.85
N LEU A 25 -13.36 -9.30 18.54
CA LEU A 25 -12.26 -8.71 19.32
C LEU A 25 -12.67 -8.26 20.74
N ASN A 26 -13.94 -8.40 21.11
CA ASN A 26 -14.44 -7.92 22.40
C ASN A 26 -13.94 -8.76 23.60
N ASN A 27 -13.43 -9.98 23.35
CA ASN A 27 -12.91 -10.87 24.38
C ASN A 27 -11.42 -11.20 24.25
N GLY A 28 -10.67 -10.63 23.31
CA GLY A 28 -9.23 -10.88 23.16
C GLY A 28 -8.85 -12.32 22.76
N VAL A 29 -9.81 -13.15 22.35
CA VAL A 29 -9.60 -14.54 21.94
C VAL A 29 -9.99 -14.68 20.47
N GLU A 30 -9.05 -15.10 19.64
CA GLU A 30 -9.36 -15.48 18.25
C GLU A 30 -10.19 -16.77 18.22
N GLU A 31 -10.88 -17.04 17.10
CA GLU A 31 -11.72 -18.23 16.89
C GLU A 31 -10.97 -19.57 17.14
N ASN A 32 -9.64 -19.54 17.13
CA ASN A 32 -8.73 -20.65 17.41
C ASN A 32 -8.26 -20.79 18.88
N GLY A 33 -8.82 -20.02 19.83
CA GLY A 33 -8.46 -20.08 21.25
C GLY A 33 -7.07 -19.49 21.59
N LYS A 34 -6.40 -18.85 20.62
CA LYS A 34 -5.13 -18.15 20.82
C LYS A 34 -5.39 -16.70 21.25
N PRO A 35 -4.53 -16.12 22.10
CA PRO A 35 -4.67 -14.72 22.48
C PRO A 35 -4.49 -13.84 21.24
N SER A 36 -5.42 -12.91 21.03
CA SER A 36 -5.34 -11.99 19.89
C SER A 36 -4.15 -11.05 20.09
N PRO A 37 -3.29 -10.87 19.08
CA PRO A 37 -2.20 -9.90 19.16
C PRO A 37 -2.71 -8.45 19.31
N TRP A 38 -3.97 -8.18 18.95
CA TRP A 38 -4.51 -6.83 18.83
C TRP A 38 -5.37 -6.44 20.03
N LYS A 39 -5.05 -5.30 20.66
CA LYS A 39 -5.88 -4.69 21.71
C LYS A 39 -7.18 -4.11 21.15
N LYS A 40 -7.06 -3.42 20.01
CA LYS A 40 -8.11 -2.59 19.46
C LYS A 40 -7.93 -2.41 17.96
N HIS A 41 -9.04 -2.45 17.24
CA HIS A 41 -9.10 -2.07 15.83
C HIS A 41 -9.90 -0.76 15.71
N SER A 42 -9.30 0.25 15.11
CA SER A 42 -9.93 1.55 14.87
C SER A 42 -10.00 1.81 13.37
N ARG A 43 -11.17 2.20 12.88
CA ARG A 43 -11.37 2.67 11.52
C ARG A 43 -11.40 4.18 11.49
N ILE A 44 -10.52 4.75 10.68
CA ILE A 44 -10.55 6.16 10.29
C ILE A 44 -11.01 6.21 8.83
N ARG A 45 -11.96 7.09 8.55
CA ARG A 45 -12.41 7.39 7.19
C ARG A 45 -12.30 8.88 6.96
N ILE A 46 -11.77 9.26 5.81
CA ILE A 46 -11.67 10.63 5.33
C ILE A 46 -12.23 10.62 3.91
N ASP A 47 -13.23 11.47 3.63
CA ASP A 47 -13.90 11.54 2.34
C ASP A 47 -13.67 12.92 1.70
N GLY A 48 -13.21 12.94 0.45
CA GLY A 48 -13.03 14.14 -0.35
C GLY A 48 -11.88 15.04 0.10
N LEU A 49 -10.80 14.48 0.64
CA LEU A 49 -9.63 15.26 1.03
C LEU A 49 -8.93 15.78 -0.23
N ASN A 50 -8.62 17.07 -0.31
CA ASN A 50 -7.80 17.60 -1.40
C ASN A 50 -6.41 16.93 -1.37
N ILE A 51 -5.94 16.45 -2.53
CA ILE A 51 -4.65 15.76 -2.66
C ILE A 51 -3.46 16.61 -2.19
N ASP A 52 -3.58 17.93 -2.22
CA ASP A 52 -2.55 18.86 -1.76
C ASP A 52 -2.12 18.62 -0.29
N HIS A 53 -3.01 18.09 0.55
CA HIS A 53 -2.66 17.75 1.94
C HIS A 53 -1.71 16.55 2.05
N LEU A 54 -1.69 15.67 1.05
CA LEU A 54 -0.74 14.54 0.98
C LEU A 54 0.58 14.94 0.32
N ASN A 55 0.65 16.12 -0.32
CA ASN A 55 1.82 16.56 -1.07
C ASN A 55 2.82 17.39 -0.26
N ARG A 56 2.51 17.72 1.00
CA ARG A 56 3.32 18.63 1.82
C ARG A 56 4.63 17.97 2.25
N GLY A 57 5.72 18.34 1.57
CA GLY A 57 7.08 17.93 1.95
C GLY A 57 7.38 16.45 1.74
N VAL A 58 6.54 15.75 0.95
CA VAL A 58 6.72 14.33 0.65
C VAL A 58 7.36 14.17 -0.71
N GLU A 59 8.39 13.35 -0.76
CA GLU A 59 8.98 12.87 -2.00
C GLU A 59 8.28 11.56 -2.40
N GLY A 60 7.72 11.47 -3.61
CA GLY A 60 7.07 10.23 -4.05
C GLY A 60 5.94 10.39 -5.06
N PRO A 61 5.16 9.33 -5.30
CA PRO A 61 4.05 9.35 -6.25
C PRO A 61 2.95 10.36 -5.91
N PHE A 62 2.76 10.69 -4.64
CA PHE A 62 1.80 11.73 -4.25
C PHE A 62 2.23 13.11 -4.77
N SER A 63 3.52 13.47 -4.67
CA SER A 63 4.00 14.78 -5.13
C SER A 63 3.91 14.97 -6.65
N TRP A 64 3.72 13.90 -7.41
CA TRP A 64 3.48 13.97 -8.86
C TRP A 64 2.05 14.38 -9.17
N ILE A 65 1.11 14.19 -8.23
CA ILE A 65 -0.32 14.45 -8.41
C ILE A 65 -0.62 15.86 -7.89
N HIS A 66 -0.98 16.78 -8.78
CA HIS A 66 -1.20 18.19 -8.42
C HIS A 66 -2.67 18.61 -8.37
N GLU A 67 -3.59 17.72 -8.77
CA GLU A 67 -5.03 17.99 -8.77
C GLU A 67 -5.78 16.70 -8.46
N GLY A 68 -6.90 16.83 -7.77
CA GLY A 68 -7.84 15.75 -7.47
C GLY A 68 -8.15 15.64 -5.97
N ASN A 69 -9.05 14.72 -5.65
CA ASN A 69 -9.43 14.44 -4.27
C ASN A 69 -9.12 13.00 -3.91
N VAL A 70 -8.96 12.72 -2.62
CA VAL A 70 -8.67 11.39 -2.10
C VAL A 70 -9.68 11.00 -1.02
N ASP A 71 -10.22 9.79 -1.15
CA ASP A 71 -10.96 9.14 -0.07
C ASP A 71 -10.06 8.09 0.57
N ILE A 72 -9.93 8.13 1.89
CA ILE A 72 -9.05 7.24 2.66
C ILE A 72 -9.89 6.48 3.65
N VAL A 73 -9.74 5.16 3.66
CA VAL A 73 -10.21 4.29 4.74
C VAL A 73 -9.02 3.57 5.33
N ALA A 74 -8.69 3.89 6.58
CA ALA A 74 -7.59 3.30 7.34
C ALA A 74 -8.13 2.43 8.47
N ASP A 75 -7.83 1.15 8.44
CA ASP A 75 -8.08 0.24 9.55
C ASP A 75 -6.77 0.04 10.33
N ILE A 76 -6.67 0.69 11.49
CA ILE A 76 -5.51 0.67 12.37
C ILE A 76 -5.69 -0.40 13.44
N MET A 77 -4.71 -1.30 13.54
CA MET A 77 -4.64 -2.37 14.52
C MET A 77 -3.57 -2.02 15.55
N PHE A 78 -4.01 -1.79 16.79
CA PHE A 78 -3.13 -1.46 17.91
C PHE A 78 -2.72 -2.73 18.65
N PRO A 79 -1.42 -2.90 18.95
CA PRO A 79 -0.93 -4.09 19.64
C PRO A 79 -1.42 -4.13 21.10
N ALA A 80 -1.58 -5.34 21.65
CA ALA A 80 -1.81 -5.57 23.08
C ALA A 80 -0.65 -5.08 23.95
N GLU A 81 -0.97 -4.69 25.18
CA GLU A 81 0.02 -4.25 26.16
C GLU A 81 0.67 -5.47 26.83
N ASN A 82 2.01 -5.56 26.72
CA ASN A 82 2.95 -6.28 27.58
C ASN A 82 2.54 -7.65 28.16
N ASP A 83 2.29 -8.62 27.28
CA ASP A 83 2.54 -10.02 27.60
C ASP A 83 3.82 -10.48 26.87
N GLU A 84 4.82 -10.98 27.60
CA GLU A 84 6.04 -11.57 27.00
C GLU A 84 5.70 -12.70 26.00
N SER A 85 4.58 -13.40 26.24
CA SER A 85 4.03 -14.41 25.33
C SER A 85 3.52 -13.81 24.01
N LEU A 86 2.96 -12.59 24.02
CA LEU A 86 2.46 -11.89 22.84
C LEU A 86 3.59 -11.25 22.02
N ALA A 87 4.67 -10.81 22.66
CA ALA A 87 5.84 -10.30 21.95
C ALA A 87 6.45 -11.35 20.99
N LYS A 88 6.42 -12.64 21.39
CA LYS A 88 6.85 -13.75 20.53
C LYS A 88 5.87 -13.99 19.37
N VAL A 89 4.56 -13.87 19.60
CA VAL A 89 3.53 -13.99 18.54
C VAL A 89 3.67 -12.86 17.52
N MET A 90 3.94 -11.64 17.99
CA MET A 90 4.17 -10.48 17.13
C MET A 90 5.42 -10.63 16.26
N ALA A 91 6.49 -11.21 16.82
CA ALA A 91 7.70 -11.48 16.05
C ALA A 91 7.43 -12.50 14.92
N ASP A 92 6.76 -13.63 15.20
CA ASP A 92 6.38 -14.61 14.16
C ASP A 92 5.41 -14.00 13.13
N PHE A 93 4.50 -13.13 13.56
CA PHE A 93 3.61 -12.42 12.64
C PHE A 93 4.37 -11.44 11.75
N TYR A 94 5.35 -10.71 12.29
CA TYR A 94 6.23 -9.83 11.53
C TYR A 94 7.05 -10.62 10.52
N ASP A 95 7.71 -11.71 10.91
CA ASP A 95 8.53 -12.53 10.00
C ASP A 95 7.68 -13.06 8.81
N ARG A 96 6.43 -13.43 9.07
CA ARG A 96 5.48 -13.87 8.03
C ARG A 96 4.98 -12.72 7.15
N LEU A 97 4.73 -11.55 7.75
CA LEU A 97 4.35 -10.35 7.00
C LEU A 97 5.50 -9.85 6.14
N GLU A 98 6.72 -9.84 6.68
CA GLU A 98 7.95 -9.54 5.94
C GLU A 98 8.05 -10.51 4.77
N ALA A 99 7.95 -11.82 4.98
CA ALA A 99 7.98 -12.80 3.90
C ALA A 99 6.91 -12.55 2.80
N THR A 100 5.77 -11.95 3.15
CA THR A 100 4.68 -11.65 2.20
C THR A 100 4.85 -10.30 1.51
N VAL A 101 5.36 -9.29 2.20
CA VAL A 101 5.50 -7.90 1.71
C VAL A 101 6.88 -7.66 1.07
N THR A 102 7.91 -8.41 1.44
CA THR A 102 9.30 -8.21 1.00
C THR A 102 9.77 -9.09 -0.16
N SER A 103 8.90 -9.91 -0.76
CA SER A 103 9.32 -10.72 -1.92
C SER A 103 9.85 -9.87 -3.10
N ASN A 104 9.59 -8.56 -3.14
CA ASN A 104 10.21 -7.60 -4.07
C ASN A 104 11.26 -6.65 -3.45
N ARG A 105 11.42 -6.58 -2.12
CA ARG A 105 12.13 -5.47 -1.44
C ARG A 105 13.63 -5.73 -1.19
N TYR A 106 14.11 -6.98 -1.35
CA TYR A 106 15.49 -7.35 -1.02
C TYR A 106 16.43 -7.66 -2.19
N GLN A 107 15.98 -7.66 -3.45
CA GLN A 107 16.92 -7.83 -4.57
C GLN A 107 17.72 -6.57 -4.91
N SER A 108 17.28 -5.36 -4.53
CA SER A 108 17.98 -4.11 -4.88
C SER A 108 18.89 -3.55 -3.79
N LEU A 109 18.73 -3.94 -2.52
CA LEU A 109 19.52 -3.39 -1.40
C LEU A 109 20.81 -4.18 -1.12
N ALA A 110 20.88 -5.44 -1.54
CA ALA A 110 22.04 -6.31 -1.28
C ALA A 110 23.29 -5.99 -2.15
N GLU A 111 23.18 -5.09 -3.13
CA GLU A 111 24.26 -4.81 -4.09
C GLU A 111 25.04 -3.50 -3.81
N SER A 112 24.75 -2.79 -2.71
CA SER A 112 25.30 -1.43 -2.50
C SER A 112 25.96 -1.11 -1.15
N LEU A 113 26.21 -2.07 -0.26
CA LEU A 113 26.97 -1.80 0.98
C LEU A 113 28.41 -2.33 0.89
N PRO A 114 29.44 -1.47 1.03
CA PRO A 114 30.80 -1.92 1.30
C PRO A 114 30.88 -2.45 2.74
N THR A 115 31.30 -3.71 2.86
CA THR A 115 31.73 -4.34 4.11
C THR A 115 32.92 -3.56 4.65
N ASN A 116 32.78 -2.84 5.77
CA ASN A 116 33.86 -2.46 6.72
C ASN A 116 33.35 -1.42 7.73
N VAL A 117 32.86 -1.82 8.92
CA VAL A 117 33.03 -1.05 10.18
C VAL A 117 32.92 -2.00 11.39
N GLU A 118 33.72 -1.70 12.40
CA GLU A 118 34.21 -2.53 13.51
C GLU A 118 33.22 -2.80 14.68
N ASP A 119 33.49 -3.91 15.37
CA ASP A 119 32.72 -4.67 16.37
C ASP A 119 32.40 -3.99 17.74
N GLY A 120 32.47 -2.65 17.85
CA GLY A 120 32.50 -1.98 19.16
C GLY A 120 31.20 -1.33 19.66
N THR A 121 30.29 -0.94 18.76
CA THR A 121 29.15 -0.04 19.09
C THR A 121 27.78 -0.72 19.05
N ALA A 122 27.71 -1.98 18.59
CA ALA A 122 26.45 -2.71 18.43
C ALA A 122 25.78 -3.09 19.77
N ASN A 123 26.51 -3.09 20.90
CA ASN A 123 26.00 -3.59 22.17
C ASN A 123 25.18 -2.58 23.00
N LEU A 124 25.30 -1.28 22.74
CA LEU A 124 24.48 -0.26 23.42
C LEU A 124 23.16 0.03 22.68
N LEU A 125 23.14 -0.14 21.35
CA LEU A 125 21.94 -0.02 20.51
C LEU A 125 21.05 -1.28 20.58
N SER A 126 21.64 -2.46 20.83
CA SER A 126 20.89 -3.72 20.93
C SER A 126 20.10 -3.87 22.24
N ALA A 127 20.44 -3.13 23.29
CA ALA A 127 19.73 -3.14 24.56
C ALA A 127 18.45 -2.28 24.52
N ALA A 128 18.47 -1.14 23.81
CA ALA A 128 17.28 -0.31 23.56
C ALA A 128 16.35 -0.97 22.51
N SER A 129 16.92 -1.69 21.54
CA SER A 129 16.17 -2.31 20.45
C SER A 129 15.45 -3.62 20.82
N LYS A 130 15.69 -4.20 22.01
CA LYS A 130 14.98 -5.42 22.45
C LYS A 130 13.58 -5.16 22.98
N ASN A 131 13.26 -3.93 23.38
CA ASN A 131 12.09 -3.66 24.20
C ASN A 131 10.85 -3.15 23.45
N ASP A 132 10.93 -2.87 22.14
CA ASP A 132 9.76 -2.41 21.38
C ASP A 132 9.57 -3.13 20.04
N LYS A 133 9.30 -4.44 20.14
CA LYS A 133 8.84 -5.27 19.01
C LYS A 133 7.33 -5.12 18.74
N ARG A 134 6.73 -4.02 19.18
CA ARG A 134 5.31 -3.77 19.01
C ARG A 134 5.11 -3.04 17.71
N PHE A 135 4.20 -3.55 16.90
CA PHE A 135 3.89 -2.99 15.60
C PHE A 135 2.47 -2.50 15.58
N VAL A 136 2.27 -1.35 14.94
CA VAL A 136 0.98 -0.87 14.49
C VAL A 136 0.84 -1.30 13.03
N VAL A 137 -0.22 -2.05 12.74
CA VAL A 137 -0.54 -2.45 11.37
C VAL A 137 -1.72 -1.61 10.90
N THR A 138 -1.59 -1.02 9.73
CA THR A 138 -2.62 -0.16 9.15
C THR A 138 -2.99 -0.65 7.75
N ASP A 139 -4.21 -1.14 7.59
CA ASP A 139 -4.77 -1.47 6.29
C ASP A 139 -5.40 -0.22 5.67
N LEU A 140 -4.81 0.27 4.57
CA LEU A 140 -5.23 1.47 3.88
C LEU A 140 -5.90 1.15 2.55
N ARG A 141 -7.08 1.75 2.36
CA ARG A 141 -7.78 1.79 1.08
C ARG A 141 -7.91 3.24 0.68
N ILE A 142 -7.23 3.61 -0.38
CA ILE A 142 -7.14 4.96 -0.89
C ILE A 142 -7.84 4.98 -2.25
N HIS A 143 -8.77 5.90 -2.46
CA HIS A 143 -9.38 6.14 -3.76
C HIS A 143 -8.98 7.52 -4.24
N LEU A 144 -8.19 7.56 -5.30
CA LEU A 144 -7.79 8.81 -5.94
C LEU A 144 -8.83 9.17 -7.00
N ASN A 145 -9.57 10.25 -6.78
CA ASN A 145 -10.69 10.70 -7.61
C ASN A 145 -10.26 11.86 -8.51
N ASN A 146 -10.52 11.73 -9.81
CA ASN A 146 -10.25 12.77 -10.83
C ASN A 146 -8.83 13.35 -10.78
N VAL A 147 -7.82 12.51 -10.51
CA VAL A 147 -6.45 12.97 -10.29
C VAL A 147 -5.70 13.35 -11.57
N ARG A 148 -4.84 14.36 -11.49
CA ARG A 148 -3.89 14.75 -12.55
C ARG A 148 -2.47 14.70 -12.03
N ALA A 149 -1.59 14.07 -12.80
CA ALA A 149 -0.19 13.94 -12.48
C ALA A 149 0.74 14.58 -13.51
N VAL A 150 1.89 15.07 -13.05
CA VAL A 150 2.98 15.60 -13.86
C VAL A 150 4.26 14.83 -13.52
N VAL A 151 5.14 14.69 -14.51
CA VAL A 151 6.43 14.04 -14.30
C VAL A 151 7.30 14.95 -13.42
N PRO A 152 7.84 14.46 -12.29
CA PRO A 152 8.71 15.27 -11.43
C PRO A 152 9.98 15.68 -12.18
N LEU A 153 10.52 16.85 -11.83
CA LEU A 153 11.87 17.23 -12.21
C LEU A 153 12.85 16.39 -11.38
N PHE A 154 13.64 15.55 -12.03
CA PHE A 154 14.44 14.51 -11.36
C PHE A 154 15.43 15.11 -10.35
N THR A 155 15.30 14.71 -9.09
CA THR A 155 16.38 14.73 -8.08
C THR A 155 16.92 13.31 -7.93
N ARG A 156 18.22 13.15 -7.64
CA ARG A 156 18.88 11.83 -7.55
C ARG A 156 18.60 11.11 -6.23
N ASP A 157 17.75 11.68 -5.39
CA ASP A 157 17.67 11.36 -3.96
C ASP A 157 16.58 10.32 -3.63
N LEU A 158 15.80 9.88 -4.63
CA LEU A 158 14.68 8.95 -4.44
C LEU A 158 15.17 7.50 -4.38
N SER A 159 15.38 6.98 -3.17
CA SER A 159 15.92 5.62 -2.95
C SER A 159 15.00 4.48 -3.45
N TYR A 160 13.67 4.61 -3.32
CA TYR A 160 12.72 3.54 -3.65
C TYR A 160 12.05 3.66 -5.03
N ILE A 161 12.37 4.71 -5.80
CA ILE A 161 11.68 5.04 -7.05
C ILE A 161 12.54 4.65 -8.24
N ASN A 162 12.03 3.76 -9.08
CA ASN A 162 12.68 3.43 -10.35
C ASN A 162 12.30 4.46 -11.43
N ASN A 163 13.29 5.22 -11.91
CA ASN A 163 13.13 6.22 -12.98
C ASN A 163 12.44 5.68 -14.25
N ALA A 164 12.56 4.38 -14.54
CA ALA A 164 11.93 3.77 -15.71
C ALA A 164 10.39 3.76 -15.63
N LEU A 165 9.82 3.64 -14.43
CA LEU A 165 8.37 3.51 -14.23
C LEU A 165 7.66 4.85 -14.01
N ILE A 166 8.39 5.93 -13.75
CA ILE A 166 7.80 7.26 -13.51
C ILE A 166 6.89 7.69 -14.65
N ARG A 167 7.38 7.72 -15.89
CA ARG A 167 6.58 8.16 -17.05
C ARG A 167 5.37 7.24 -17.29
N PRO A 168 5.52 5.89 -17.29
CA PRO A 168 4.37 4.99 -17.35
C PRO A 168 3.33 5.21 -16.24
N ILE A 169 3.76 5.43 -14.99
CA ILE A 169 2.85 5.69 -13.85
C ILE A 169 2.09 7.00 -14.06
N VAL A 170 2.79 8.09 -14.39
CA VAL A 170 2.14 9.39 -14.67
C VAL A 170 1.15 9.28 -15.84
N ALA A 171 1.53 8.57 -16.91
CA ALA A 171 0.63 8.31 -18.03
C ALA A 171 -0.59 7.47 -17.62
N TYR A 172 -0.40 6.48 -16.74
CA TYR A 172 -1.49 5.67 -16.19
C TYR A 172 -2.46 6.51 -15.36
N ILE A 173 -1.94 7.31 -14.43
CA ILE A 173 -2.76 8.21 -13.59
C ILE A 173 -3.64 9.10 -14.48
N ASN A 174 -3.02 9.79 -15.44
CA ASN A 174 -3.73 10.69 -16.36
C ASN A 174 -4.69 9.99 -17.33
N SER A 175 -4.50 8.68 -17.56
CA SER A 175 -5.39 7.88 -18.42
C SER A 175 -6.69 7.49 -17.73
N LYS A 176 -6.70 7.44 -16.40
CA LYS A 176 -7.89 7.10 -15.59
C LYS A 176 -8.72 8.36 -15.37
N ARG A 177 -10.01 8.30 -15.68
CA ARG A 177 -10.92 9.46 -15.67
C ARG A 177 -11.92 9.49 -14.51
N THR A 178 -12.03 8.41 -13.75
CA THR A 178 -13.00 8.27 -12.65
C THR A 178 -12.28 8.24 -11.31
N PHE A 179 -11.69 7.10 -10.99
CA PHE A 179 -10.91 6.91 -9.78
C PHE A 179 -9.84 5.83 -9.96
N ILE A 180 -8.84 5.86 -9.09
CA ILE A 180 -7.80 4.83 -8.99
C ILE A 180 -7.84 4.26 -7.57
N PRO A 181 -8.21 2.98 -7.39
CA PRO A 181 -8.17 2.33 -6.09
C PRO A 181 -6.75 1.86 -5.77
N ILE A 182 -6.24 2.24 -4.62
CA ILE A 182 -4.96 1.79 -4.07
C ILE A 182 -5.24 1.06 -2.77
N GLN A 183 -4.71 -0.14 -2.65
CA GLN A 183 -4.78 -0.95 -1.44
C GLN A 183 -3.37 -1.23 -0.96
N CYS A 184 -3.05 -0.78 0.25
CA CYS A 184 -1.76 -1.00 0.86
C CYS A 184 -1.92 -1.36 2.34
N ARG A 185 -0.95 -2.10 2.86
CA ARG A 185 -0.85 -2.46 4.27
C ARG A 185 0.47 -1.91 4.78
N LEU A 186 0.40 -1.04 5.78
CA LEU A 186 1.58 -0.47 6.43
C LEU A 186 1.83 -1.20 7.74
N VAL A 187 3.09 -1.45 8.05
CA VAL A 187 3.55 -2.06 9.29
C VAL A 187 4.64 -1.17 9.85
N LYS A 188 4.41 -0.61 11.02
CA LYS A 188 5.34 0.36 11.62
C LYS A 188 5.53 0.08 13.09
N ARG A 189 6.73 0.32 13.64
CA ARG A 189 6.95 0.11 15.07
C ARG A 189 6.23 1.17 15.88
N VAL A 190 5.78 0.82 17.07
CA VAL A 190 5.19 1.77 18.01
C VAL A 190 6.20 2.87 18.35
N SER A 191 7.46 2.51 18.58
CA SER A 191 8.57 3.45 18.82
C SER A 191 8.74 4.50 17.73
N ASP A 192 8.41 4.19 16.48
CA ASP A 192 8.56 5.14 15.36
C ASP A 192 7.53 6.30 15.47
N PHE A 193 6.52 6.16 16.34
CA PHE A 193 5.57 7.23 16.66
C PHE A 193 5.99 8.07 17.88
N ASP A 194 7.00 7.66 18.64
CA ASP A 194 7.43 8.35 19.86
C ASP A 194 8.03 9.74 19.53
N GLY A 195 7.39 10.79 20.00
CA GLY A 195 7.79 12.18 19.71
C GLY A 195 7.32 12.71 18.35
N SER A 196 6.66 11.89 17.53
CA SER A 196 6.02 12.35 16.30
C SER A 196 4.71 13.09 16.61
N TRP A 197 4.49 14.22 15.95
CA TRP A 197 3.23 14.97 16.02
C TRP A 197 2.38 14.78 14.77
N THR A 198 3.01 14.46 13.65
CA THR A 198 2.36 14.27 12.36
C THR A 198 2.72 12.92 11.71
N ILE A 199 1.94 12.53 10.70
CA ILE A 199 2.24 11.34 9.87
C ILE A 199 3.53 11.49 9.06
N PHE A 200 4.01 12.72 8.86
CA PHE A 200 5.25 13.01 8.16
C PHE A 200 6.45 12.74 9.09
N ASP A 201 6.39 13.22 10.34
CA ASP A 201 7.51 13.07 11.29
C ASP A 201 7.71 11.63 11.75
N SER A 202 6.65 10.83 11.78
CA SER A 202 6.76 9.40 12.07
C SER A 202 7.43 8.62 10.91
N GLY A 203 7.53 9.20 9.71
CA GLY A 203 7.92 8.48 8.49
C GLY A 203 6.83 7.51 7.99
N LEU A 204 5.61 7.57 8.55
CA LEU A 204 4.48 6.77 8.06
C LEU A 204 4.11 7.17 6.62
N MET A 205 4.29 8.45 6.29
CA MET A 205 4.03 8.97 4.96
C MET A 205 5.01 8.43 3.91
N ASP A 206 6.28 8.20 4.28
CA ASP A 206 7.30 7.61 3.39
C ASP A 206 7.00 6.13 3.10
N ASP A 207 6.56 5.39 4.13
CA ASP A 207 6.09 4.02 3.96
C ASP A 207 4.86 3.98 3.04
N LEU A 208 3.93 4.92 3.23
CA LEU A 208 2.73 5.03 2.42
C LEU A 208 3.04 5.38 0.96
N SER A 209 3.96 6.31 0.72
CA SER A 209 4.36 6.72 -0.62
C SER A 209 5.09 5.60 -1.36
N ALA A 210 5.93 4.82 -0.67
CA ALA A 210 6.59 3.63 -1.22
C ALA A 210 5.58 2.54 -1.61
N GLU A 211 4.62 2.21 -0.74
CA GLU A 211 3.59 1.21 -1.07
C GLU A 211 2.65 1.69 -2.18
N THR A 212 2.35 2.98 -2.22
CA THR A 212 1.56 3.59 -3.30
C THR A 212 2.28 3.49 -4.64
N TYR A 213 3.60 3.72 -4.64
CA TYR A 213 4.42 3.57 -5.83
C TYR A 213 4.40 2.13 -6.35
N GLU A 214 4.56 1.14 -5.47
CA GLU A 214 4.52 -0.28 -5.84
C GLU A 214 3.12 -0.69 -6.34
N ALA A 215 2.06 -0.17 -5.73
CA ALA A 215 0.69 -0.37 -6.23
C ALA A 215 0.53 0.17 -7.66
N PHE A 216 1.01 1.39 -7.94
CA PHE A 216 0.98 1.94 -9.29
C PHE A 216 1.85 1.15 -10.27
N ALA A 217 3.04 0.71 -9.85
CA ALA A 217 3.92 -0.10 -10.69
C ALA A 217 3.21 -1.40 -11.13
N ARG A 218 2.57 -2.11 -10.20
CA ARG A 218 1.79 -3.31 -10.48
C ARG A 218 0.62 -3.03 -11.43
N ASP A 219 -0.13 -1.97 -11.18
CA ASP A 219 -1.27 -1.55 -12.01
C ASP A 219 -0.86 -1.24 -13.46
N VAL A 220 0.25 -0.52 -13.64
CA VAL A 220 0.80 -0.20 -14.96
C VAL A 220 1.20 -1.47 -15.71
N VAL A 221 1.90 -2.38 -15.05
CA VAL A 221 2.35 -3.65 -15.65
C VAL A 221 1.14 -4.49 -16.06
N ASP A 222 0.12 -4.59 -15.20
CA ASP A 222 -1.08 -5.35 -15.51
C ASP A 222 -1.88 -4.71 -16.66
N GLU A 223 -2.04 -3.38 -16.69
CA GLU A 223 -2.71 -2.67 -17.78
C GLU A 223 -2.00 -2.91 -19.13
N GLN A 224 -0.67 -2.89 -19.16
CA GLN A 224 0.11 -3.21 -20.36
C GLN A 224 -0.05 -4.68 -20.78
N ALA A 225 -0.04 -5.60 -19.82
CA ALA A 225 -0.26 -7.03 -20.07
C ALA A 225 -1.66 -7.29 -20.64
N ARG A 226 -2.69 -6.67 -20.06
CA ARG A 226 -4.08 -6.72 -20.55
C ARG A 226 -4.20 -6.22 -21.98
N LYS A 227 -3.62 -5.06 -22.31
CA LYS A 227 -3.63 -4.51 -23.68
C LYS A 227 -2.95 -5.45 -24.68
N ARG A 228 -1.83 -6.08 -24.30
CA ARG A 228 -1.15 -7.08 -25.15
C ARG A 228 -2.02 -8.32 -25.37
N ARG A 229 -2.65 -8.83 -24.31
CA ARG A 229 -3.58 -9.98 -24.39
C ARG A 229 -4.78 -9.66 -25.28
N LEU A 230 -5.39 -8.48 -25.12
CA LEU A 230 -6.51 -8.04 -25.95
C LEU A 230 -6.14 -7.95 -27.43
N LYS A 231 -4.96 -7.41 -27.78
CA LYS A 231 -4.50 -7.38 -29.18
C LYS A 231 -4.31 -8.78 -29.76
N LYS A 232 -3.70 -9.69 -28.98
CA LYS A 232 -3.51 -11.09 -29.40
C LYS A 232 -4.84 -11.79 -29.62
N VAL A 233 -5.72 -11.76 -28.62
CA VAL A 233 -7.05 -12.40 -28.70
C VAL A 233 -7.89 -11.75 -29.81
N GLY A 234 -7.81 -10.44 -29.98
CA GLY A 234 -8.47 -9.70 -31.07
C GLY A 234 -8.05 -10.22 -32.44
N LEU A 235 -6.74 -10.32 -32.70
CA LEU A 235 -6.22 -10.89 -33.95
C LEU A 235 -6.69 -12.34 -34.18
N TRP A 236 -6.62 -13.19 -33.15
CA TRP A 236 -7.12 -14.57 -33.23
C TRP A 236 -8.62 -14.64 -33.51
N SER A 237 -9.44 -13.81 -32.85
CA SER A 237 -10.88 -13.77 -33.05
C SER A 237 -11.27 -13.28 -34.45
N LEU A 238 -10.55 -12.28 -34.99
CA LEU A 238 -10.76 -11.79 -36.35
C LEU A 238 -10.42 -12.86 -37.39
N GLN A 239 -9.33 -13.61 -37.15
CA GLN A 239 -8.94 -14.73 -38.01
C GLN A 239 -10.00 -15.83 -38.03
N LEU A 240 -10.53 -16.21 -36.86
CA LEU A 240 -11.61 -17.21 -36.76
C LEU A 240 -12.90 -16.73 -37.43
N ALA A 241 -13.28 -15.46 -37.25
CA ALA A 241 -14.45 -14.88 -37.89
C ALA A 241 -14.32 -14.86 -39.42
N ALA A 242 -13.13 -14.50 -39.93
CA ALA A 242 -12.85 -14.55 -41.37
C ALA A 242 -12.97 -15.98 -41.92
N GLN A 243 -12.39 -16.98 -41.23
CA GLN A 243 -12.52 -18.38 -41.62
C GLN A 243 -13.98 -18.86 -41.60
N ALA A 244 -14.77 -18.46 -40.60
CA ALA A 244 -16.19 -18.78 -40.52
C ALA A 244 -16.98 -18.17 -41.68
N ILE A 245 -16.69 -16.92 -42.07
CA ILE A 245 -17.31 -16.26 -43.23
C ILE A 245 -16.97 -17.02 -44.52
N PHE A 246 -15.70 -17.40 -44.72
CA PHE A 246 -15.29 -18.16 -45.91
C PHE A 246 -15.94 -19.56 -45.95
N MET A 247 -16.00 -20.28 -44.83
CA MET A 247 -16.71 -21.56 -44.76
C MET A 247 -18.22 -21.42 -45.01
N GLY A 248 -18.85 -20.37 -44.47
CA GLY A 248 -20.26 -20.08 -44.70
C GLY A 248 -20.58 -19.74 -46.17
N MET A 249 -19.70 -19.02 -46.86
CA MET A 249 -19.84 -18.77 -48.29
C MET A 249 -19.58 -20.03 -49.13
N ALA A 250 -18.61 -20.86 -48.76
CA ALA A 250 -18.29 -22.11 -49.45
C ALA A 250 -19.41 -23.17 -49.32
N GLY A 251 -20.15 -23.18 -48.21
CA GLY A 251 -21.29 -24.08 -48.00
C GLY A 251 -22.56 -23.74 -48.80
N ASN A 252 -22.61 -22.58 -49.48
CA ASN A 252 -23.75 -22.14 -50.29
C ASN A 252 -23.53 -22.34 -51.82
N ILE A 253 -22.50 -23.10 -52.21
CA ILE A 253 -22.11 -23.34 -53.62
C ILE A 253 -22.13 -24.85 -53.97
N ALA A 254 -22.87 -25.67 -53.22
CA ALA A 254 -23.14 -27.08 -53.51
C ALA A 254 -24.63 -27.33 -53.69
#